data_AF-A0A6I7WDP6-F1
#
_entry.id   AF-A0A6I7WDP6-F1
#
_cell.length_a   1.000
_cell.length_b   1.000
_cell.length_c   1.000
_cell.angle_alpha   90.00
_cell.angle_beta   90.00
_cell.angle_gamma   90.00
#
_symmetry.space_group_name_H-M   'P 1'
#
loop_
_entity.id
_entity.type
_entity.pdbx_description
1 polymer ?
#
loop_
_entity_poly.entity_id
_entity_poly.type
_entity_poly.pdbx_seq_one_letter_code
_entity_poly.pdbx_strand_id
1 'polypeptide(L)'
;MLGSQEAYAEEPGLFDILLENGKSTPSQYDELTKQKKAGSSDVEDKQLLETLLQNGLINQAQYDNLLKQEVAAVKPVVAKKDDKIKFTLDSKGFQAKSADKAFSFKMGGRIQADANGDVGDEDLSKHSTEGVELRRARLYMKGVVWTDFKYNIEVDFADNGVSMKDVFLTYKGLDWLEVTVGNQKQPISMELQESSNDIMFTERSTVNALT
;
A
#
# COMPACT_ATOMS: atom_id res chain seq x y z
N MET A 1 27.71 2.60 -42.76
CA MET A 1 27.15 1.44 -43.48
C MET A 1 28.03 0.25 -43.09
N LEU A 2 27.63 -0.84 -42.46
CA LEU A 2 26.37 -1.42 -41.97
C LEU A 2 26.69 -1.97 -40.56
N GLY A 3 25.85 -1.70 -39.56
CA GLY A 3 25.92 -2.43 -38.28
C GLY A 3 25.12 -3.71 -38.39
N SER A 4 25.75 -4.86 -38.15
CA SER A 4 25.12 -6.17 -38.09
C SER A 4 24.09 -6.22 -36.97
N GLN A 5 22.81 -6.37 -37.31
CA GLN A 5 21.79 -6.79 -36.34
C GLN A 5 22.03 -8.28 -36.05
N GLU A 6 22.56 -8.59 -34.87
CA GLU A 6 22.46 -9.93 -34.32
C GLU A 6 20.98 -10.18 -34.03
N ALA A 7 20.34 -10.99 -34.87
CA ALA A 7 19.03 -11.51 -34.61
C ALA A 7 19.13 -12.46 -33.40
N TYR A 8 18.67 -12.01 -32.24
CA TYR A 8 18.38 -12.93 -31.13
C TYR A 8 17.29 -13.88 -31.63
N ALA A 9 17.66 -15.14 -31.89
CA ALA A 9 16.68 -16.18 -32.13
C ALA A 9 15.78 -16.26 -30.89
N GLU A 10 14.47 -16.05 -31.05
CA GLU A 10 13.52 -16.31 -29.98
C GLU A 10 13.56 -17.81 -29.68
N GLU A 11 13.94 -18.19 -28.46
CA GLU A 11 13.99 -19.59 -28.04
C GLU A 11 12.58 -20.21 -28.16
N PRO A 12 12.45 -21.41 -28.76
CA PRO A 12 11.16 -22.03 -29.05
C PRO A 12 10.38 -22.29 -27.75
N GLY A 13 9.12 -21.89 -27.72
CA GLY A 13 8.25 -22.10 -26.57
C GLY A 13 7.82 -23.56 -26.43
N LEU A 14 7.18 -23.91 -25.30
CA LEU A 14 6.76 -25.29 -25.01
C LEU A 14 5.94 -25.93 -26.15
N PHE A 15 5.01 -25.18 -26.75
CA PHE A 15 4.19 -25.69 -27.85
C PHE A 15 4.99 -25.90 -29.15
N ASP A 16 6.04 -25.11 -29.39
CA ASP A 16 6.93 -25.26 -30.55
C ASP A 16 7.72 -26.56 -30.44
N ILE A 17 8.24 -26.85 -29.24
CA ILE A 17 8.97 -28.09 -28.94
C ILE A 17 8.06 -29.31 -29.10
N LEU A 18 6.79 -29.22 -28.68
CA LEU A 18 5.83 -30.31 -28.86
C LEU A 18 5.47 -30.54 -30.32
N LEU A 19 5.42 -29.50 -31.15
CA LEU A 19 5.22 -29.60 -32.59
C LEU A 19 6.46 -30.20 -33.29
N GLU A 20 7.66 -29.73 -32.93
CA GLU A 20 8.94 -30.20 -33.47
C GLU A 20 9.18 -31.69 -33.16
N ASN A 21 8.83 -32.13 -31.94
CA ASN A 21 8.91 -33.53 -31.54
C ASN A 21 7.79 -34.41 -32.15
N GLY A 22 6.91 -33.84 -33.00
CA GLY A 22 5.79 -34.54 -33.63
C GLY A 22 4.70 -35.00 -32.65
N LYS A 23 4.65 -34.39 -31.45
CA LYS A 23 3.72 -34.71 -30.36
C LYS A 23 2.48 -33.83 -30.36
N SER A 24 2.45 -32.81 -31.21
CA SER A 24 1.26 -32.03 -31.56
C SER A 24 1.15 -31.86 -33.07
N THR A 25 -0.08 -31.74 -33.58
CA THR A 25 -0.33 -31.35 -34.98
C THR A 25 -0.43 -29.82 -35.11
N PRO A 26 -0.22 -29.25 -36.31
CA PRO A 26 -0.34 -27.81 -36.53
C PRO A 26 -1.69 -27.24 -36.09
N SER A 27 -2.80 -27.97 -36.29
CA SER A 27 -4.12 -27.54 -35.83
C SER A 27 -4.26 -27.56 -34.30
N GLN A 28 -3.62 -28.51 -33.63
CA GLN A 28 -3.61 -28.58 -32.15
C GLN A 28 -2.73 -27.48 -31.54
N TYR A 29 -1.63 -27.11 -32.21
CA TYR A 29 -0.78 -25.99 -31.81
C TYR A 29 -1.58 -24.67 -31.78
N ASP A 30 -2.37 -24.40 -32.82
CA ASP A 30 -3.19 -23.18 -32.91
C ASP A 30 -4.30 -23.10 -31.85
N GLU A 31 -4.82 -24.25 -31.40
CA GLU A 31 -5.82 -24.30 -30.32
C GLU A 31 -5.18 -24.12 -28.94
N LEU A 32 -4.05 -24.78 -28.69
CA LEU A 32 -3.33 -24.71 -27.41
C LEU A 32 -2.76 -23.31 -27.14
N THR A 33 -2.25 -22.64 -28.17
CA THR A 33 -1.79 -21.24 -28.07
C THR A 33 -2.92 -20.26 -27.79
N LYS A 34 -4.15 -20.51 -28.29
CA LYS A 34 -5.34 -19.72 -27.94
C LYS A 34 -5.78 -19.96 -26.50
N GLN A 35 -5.70 -21.20 -26.00
CA GLN A 35 -6.07 -21.53 -24.63
C GLN A 35 -5.11 -20.96 -23.58
N LYS A 36 -3.79 -20.95 -23.85
CA LYS A 36 -2.81 -20.32 -22.93
C LYS A 36 -3.08 -18.83 -22.71
N LYS A 37 -3.59 -18.11 -23.71
CA LYS A 37 -3.99 -16.69 -23.55
C LYS A 37 -5.20 -16.50 -22.62
N ALA A 38 -5.91 -17.56 -22.25
CA ALA A 38 -7.08 -17.50 -21.36
C ALA A 38 -6.76 -17.67 -19.85
N GLY A 39 -5.47 -17.76 -19.47
CA GLY A 39 -5.01 -17.68 -18.09
C GLY A 39 -4.90 -19.05 -17.39
N SER A 40 -3.69 -19.64 -17.40
CA SER A 40 -3.29 -20.73 -16.49
C SER A 40 -2.51 -20.16 -15.30
N SER A 41 -2.53 -20.88 -14.16
CA SER A 41 -1.85 -20.45 -12.93
C SER A 41 -0.41 -21.00 -12.84
N ASP A 42 0.50 -20.24 -12.23
CA ASP A 42 1.96 -20.55 -12.17
C ASP A 42 2.33 -21.92 -11.55
N VAL A 43 1.42 -22.49 -10.76
CA VAL A 43 1.61 -23.79 -10.10
C VAL A 43 1.28 -24.94 -11.04
N GLU A 44 0.29 -24.75 -11.91
CA GLU A 44 -0.14 -25.75 -12.90
C GLU A 44 0.89 -25.90 -14.02
N ASP A 45 1.53 -24.79 -14.41
CA ASP A 45 2.54 -24.76 -15.48
C ASP A 45 3.79 -25.59 -15.09
N LYS A 46 4.28 -25.49 -13.84
CA LYS A 46 5.42 -26.29 -13.36
C LYS A 46 5.11 -27.79 -13.27
N GLN A 47 3.94 -28.15 -12.76
CA GLN A 47 3.50 -29.55 -12.69
C GLN A 47 3.34 -30.16 -14.08
N LEU A 48 2.91 -29.37 -15.06
CA LEU A 48 2.83 -29.78 -16.45
C LEU A 48 4.22 -30.03 -17.03
N LEU A 49 5.19 -29.12 -16.83
CA LEU A 49 6.56 -29.30 -17.30
C LEU A 49 7.22 -30.56 -16.71
N GLU A 50 7.03 -30.83 -15.42
CA GLU A 50 7.51 -32.05 -14.76
C GLU A 50 6.87 -33.32 -15.36
N THR A 51 5.55 -33.29 -15.59
CA THR A 51 4.82 -34.40 -16.20
C THR A 51 5.26 -34.65 -17.66
N LEU A 52 5.56 -33.60 -18.41
CA LEU A 52 6.04 -33.71 -19.80
C LEU A 52 7.46 -34.27 -19.88
N LEU A 53 8.33 -33.91 -18.94
CA LEU A 53 9.66 -34.51 -18.80
C LEU A 53 9.56 -35.99 -18.43
N GLN A 54 8.69 -36.33 -17.47
CA GLN A 54 8.46 -37.71 -17.03
C GLN A 54 7.92 -38.60 -18.16
N ASN A 55 7.05 -38.05 -19.02
CA ASN A 55 6.50 -38.76 -20.18
C ASN A 55 7.45 -38.78 -21.40
N GLY A 56 8.66 -38.22 -21.28
CA GLY A 56 9.66 -38.17 -22.35
C GLY A 56 9.25 -37.32 -23.56
N LEU A 57 8.28 -36.42 -23.38
CA LEU A 57 7.80 -35.51 -24.43
C LEU A 57 8.72 -34.31 -24.62
N ILE A 58 9.49 -33.97 -23.58
CA ILE A 58 10.57 -32.99 -23.58
C ILE A 58 11.82 -33.60 -22.93
N ASN A 59 13.00 -33.12 -23.29
CA ASN A 59 14.27 -33.54 -22.67
C ASN A 59 14.71 -32.58 -21.55
N GLN A 60 15.73 -32.96 -20.76
CA GLN A 60 16.20 -32.16 -19.63
C GLN A 60 16.67 -30.75 -20.03
N ALA A 61 17.34 -30.62 -21.18
CA ALA A 61 17.81 -29.32 -21.67
C ALA A 61 16.64 -28.41 -22.08
N GLN A 62 15.59 -28.98 -22.68
CA GLN A 62 14.35 -28.29 -23.02
C GLN A 62 13.57 -27.88 -21.76
N TYR A 63 13.50 -28.76 -20.76
CA TYR A 63 12.90 -28.45 -19.47
C TYR A 63 13.61 -27.26 -18.80
N ASP A 64 14.94 -27.28 -18.73
CA ASP A 64 15.72 -26.21 -18.10
C ASP A 64 15.57 -24.86 -18.85
N ASN A 65 15.47 -24.89 -20.19
CA ASN A 65 15.26 -23.69 -20.99
C ASN A 65 13.84 -23.12 -20.83
N LEU A 66 12.82 -23.98 -20.77
CA LEU A 66 11.44 -23.55 -20.53
C LEU A 66 11.23 -23.02 -19.10
N LEU A 67 11.87 -23.64 -18.11
CA LEU A 67 11.87 -23.14 -16.74
C LEU A 67 12.55 -21.77 -16.65
N LYS A 68 13.68 -21.56 -17.37
CA LYS A 68 14.32 -20.25 -17.47
C LYS A 68 13.44 -19.23 -18.20
N GLN A 69 12.70 -19.64 -19.23
CA GLN A 69 11.80 -18.78 -19.98
C GLN A 69 10.57 -18.40 -19.15
N GLU A 70 10.00 -19.31 -18.35
CA GLU A 70 8.97 -18.99 -17.36
C GLU A 70 9.50 -18.06 -16.27
N VAL A 71 10.71 -18.27 -15.75
CA VAL A 71 11.30 -17.35 -14.76
C VAL A 71 11.67 -15.99 -15.38
N ALA A 72 11.97 -15.94 -16.68
CA ALA A 72 12.23 -14.69 -17.41
C ALA A 72 10.95 -13.96 -17.86
N ALA A 73 9.86 -14.69 -18.11
CA ALA A 73 8.52 -14.17 -18.39
C ALA A 73 7.80 -13.76 -17.08
N VAL A 74 8.09 -14.46 -15.99
CA VAL A 74 7.89 -14.06 -14.58
C VAL A 74 9.10 -13.25 -14.11
N LYS A 75 9.60 -12.34 -14.97
CA LYS A 75 9.91 -11.02 -14.41
C LYS A 75 8.61 -10.61 -13.74
N PRO A 76 8.60 -10.27 -12.44
CA PRO A 76 7.39 -9.71 -11.88
C PRO A 76 6.96 -8.60 -12.84
N VAL A 77 5.67 -8.41 -13.01
CA VAL A 77 5.14 -7.13 -13.46
C VAL A 77 5.47 -6.07 -12.38
N VAL A 78 6.76 -5.93 -12.02
CA VAL A 78 7.39 -4.64 -11.89
C VAL A 78 7.29 -4.08 -13.29
N ALA A 79 6.13 -3.46 -13.54
CA ALA A 79 6.04 -2.31 -14.40
C ALA A 79 7.40 -1.63 -14.40
N LYS A 80 7.93 -1.35 -15.60
CA LYS A 80 9.07 -0.46 -15.79
C LYS A 80 9.17 0.45 -14.60
N LYS A 81 10.29 0.38 -13.88
CA LYS A 81 10.63 1.31 -12.81
C LYS A 81 10.78 2.69 -13.46
N ASP A 82 9.65 3.24 -13.88
CA ASP A 82 9.46 4.66 -13.96
C ASP A 82 9.74 5.09 -12.52
N ASP A 83 10.77 5.90 -12.31
CA ASP A 83 11.06 6.61 -11.05
C ASP A 83 9.94 7.62 -10.69
N LYS A 84 8.67 7.23 -10.92
CA LYS A 84 7.46 8.01 -10.76
C LYS A 84 6.90 7.91 -9.36
N ILE A 85 7.37 7.03 -8.48
CA ILE A 85 6.86 6.97 -7.10
C ILE A 85 8.02 7.00 -6.11
N LYS A 86 8.06 8.07 -5.31
CA LYS A 86 9.00 8.26 -4.21
C LYS A 86 8.43 7.70 -2.92
N PHE A 87 9.12 6.72 -2.34
CA PHE A 87 8.85 6.22 -1.01
C PHE A 87 9.77 6.89 0.01
N THR A 88 9.28 7.14 1.21
CA THR A 88 10.04 7.73 2.32
C THR A 88 9.52 7.15 3.62
N LEU A 89 10.43 6.68 4.48
CA LEU A 89 10.13 6.25 5.83
C LEU A 89 10.92 7.15 6.78
N ASP A 90 10.23 7.90 7.63
CA ASP A 90 10.83 8.78 8.62
C ASP A 90 10.21 8.53 10.01
N SER A 91 10.67 9.27 11.02
CA SER A 91 10.14 9.19 12.38
C SER A 91 8.66 9.55 12.49
N LYS A 92 8.07 10.20 11.47
CA LYS A 92 6.66 10.57 11.41
C LYS A 92 5.82 9.49 10.70
N GLY A 93 6.45 8.47 10.12
CA GLY A 93 5.80 7.31 9.51
C GLY A 93 6.18 7.07 8.05
N PHE A 94 5.37 6.27 7.38
CA PHE A 94 5.55 5.88 5.98
C PHE A 94 4.87 6.86 5.03
N GLN A 95 5.55 7.21 3.94
CA GLN A 95 5.10 8.14 2.93
C GLN A 95 5.39 7.60 1.53
N ALA A 96 4.42 7.69 0.63
CA ALA A 96 4.57 7.42 -0.80
C ALA A 96 4.00 8.59 -1.60
N LYS A 97 4.71 9.04 -2.63
CA LYS A 97 4.27 10.17 -3.47
C LYS A 97 4.59 9.89 -4.93
N SER A 98 3.65 10.15 -5.82
CA SER A 98 3.94 10.14 -7.25
C SER A 98 4.76 11.37 -7.65
N ALA A 99 5.57 11.26 -8.69
CA ALA A 99 6.46 12.31 -9.18
C ALA A 99 5.68 13.48 -9.80
N ASP A 100 4.52 13.19 -10.40
CA ASP A 100 3.56 14.17 -10.91
C ASP A 100 2.70 14.83 -9.81
N LYS A 101 2.88 14.42 -8.54
CA LYS A 101 2.12 14.87 -7.37
C LYS A 101 0.62 14.56 -7.41
N ALA A 102 0.14 13.81 -8.41
CA ALA A 102 -1.26 13.41 -8.52
C ALA A 102 -1.70 12.50 -7.36
N PHE A 103 -0.78 11.72 -6.81
CA PHE A 103 -1.02 10.80 -5.71
C PHE A 103 -0.04 11.03 -4.56
N SER A 104 -0.57 11.06 -3.35
CA SER A 104 0.24 10.96 -2.14
C SER A 104 -0.46 10.11 -1.10
N PHE A 105 0.33 9.36 -0.35
CA PHE A 105 -0.09 8.54 0.76
C PHE A 105 0.86 8.78 1.92
N LYS A 106 0.32 9.00 3.11
CA LYS A 106 1.07 9.09 4.35
C LYS A 106 0.32 8.33 5.43
N MET A 107 1.03 7.42 6.08
CA MET A 107 0.54 6.69 7.24
C MET A 107 1.52 6.90 8.39
N GLY A 108 1.00 7.14 9.58
CA GLY A 108 1.80 7.26 10.78
C GLY A 108 0.96 7.09 12.01
N GLY A 109 1.56 7.36 13.16
CA GLY A 109 0.85 7.31 14.41
C GLY A 109 1.53 8.13 15.49
N ARG A 110 0.89 8.16 16.65
CA ARG A 110 1.41 8.74 17.87
C ARG A 110 0.92 7.95 19.07
N ILE A 111 1.78 7.85 20.05
CA ILE A 111 1.50 7.25 21.34
C ILE A 111 1.88 8.30 22.39
N GLN A 112 0.97 8.57 23.32
CA GLN A 112 1.20 9.43 24.48
C GLN A 112 0.69 8.69 25.70
N ALA A 113 1.59 8.53 26.67
CA ALA A 113 1.30 7.92 27.95
C ALA A 113 1.64 8.95 29.03
N ASP A 114 0.69 9.17 29.92
CA ASP A 114 0.77 10.18 30.97
C ASP A 114 0.68 9.48 32.32
N ALA A 115 1.36 10.04 33.31
CA ALA A 115 1.27 9.61 34.69
C ALA A 115 1.00 10.84 35.54
N ASN A 116 -0.05 10.78 36.35
CA ASN A 116 -0.46 11.87 37.22
C ASN A 116 -0.55 11.40 38.68
N GLY A 117 -0.19 12.31 39.58
CA GLY A 117 -0.30 12.13 41.01
C GLY A 117 -0.59 13.47 41.66
N ASP A 118 -1.63 13.52 42.49
CA ASP A 118 -2.05 14.76 43.15
C ASP A 118 -1.49 14.82 44.58
N VAL A 119 -0.86 15.95 44.92
CA VAL A 119 -0.41 16.24 46.29
C VAL A 119 -1.32 17.32 46.85
N GLY A 120 -2.48 16.92 47.38
CA GLY A 120 -3.53 17.81 47.89
C GLY A 120 -3.94 17.50 49.33
N ASP A 121 -4.73 18.40 49.92
CA ASP A 121 -5.33 18.25 51.26
C ASP A 121 -6.15 16.95 51.37
N GLU A 122 -6.24 16.35 52.56
CA GLU A 122 -6.77 14.99 52.82
C GLU A 122 -8.21 14.77 52.32
N ASP A 123 -8.98 15.84 52.12
CA ASP A 123 -10.34 15.78 51.58
C ASP A 123 -10.40 15.83 50.04
N LEU A 124 -9.41 16.39 49.37
CA LEU A 124 -9.28 16.36 47.90
C LEU A 124 -8.61 15.07 47.42
N SER A 125 -7.70 14.51 48.23
CA SER A 125 -6.97 13.28 47.89
C SER A 125 -7.85 12.01 47.89
N LYS A 126 -9.00 12.02 48.59
CA LYS A 126 -9.97 10.91 48.57
C LYS A 126 -10.60 10.65 47.20
N HIS A 127 -10.54 11.64 46.30
CA HIS A 127 -11.03 11.55 44.91
C HIS A 127 -9.88 11.77 43.89
N SER A 128 -8.63 11.79 44.37
CA SER A 128 -7.45 11.88 43.52
C SER A 128 -7.39 10.67 42.60
N THR A 129 -7.35 10.92 41.30
CA THR A 129 -7.24 9.85 40.30
C THR A 129 -5.76 9.66 40.00
N GLU A 130 -5.01 9.09 40.95
CA GLU A 130 -3.62 8.73 40.69
C GLU A 130 -3.57 7.56 39.69
N GLY A 131 -2.77 7.69 38.64
CA GLY A 131 -2.79 6.69 37.58
C GLY A 131 -1.73 6.87 36.53
N VAL A 132 -1.54 5.80 35.75
CA VAL A 132 -0.85 5.84 34.47
C VAL A 132 -1.90 5.56 33.41
N GLU A 133 -2.09 6.49 32.50
CA GLU A 133 -3.05 6.36 31.41
C GLU A 133 -2.35 6.43 30.05
N LEU A 134 -2.93 5.74 29.07
CA LEU A 134 -2.58 5.91 27.67
C LEU A 134 -3.48 6.99 27.07
N ARG A 135 -3.12 8.26 27.27
CA ARG A 135 -3.93 9.41 26.86
C ARG A 135 -4.23 9.43 25.36
N ARG A 136 -3.30 8.98 24.51
CA ARG A 136 -3.50 8.92 23.05
C ARG A 136 -2.77 7.72 22.44
N ALA A 137 -3.48 6.96 21.63
CA ALA A 137 -2.89 5.93 20.78
C ALA A 137 -3.50 6.05 19.40
N ARG A 138 -2.97 6.97 18.58
CA ARG A 138 -3.60 7.33 17.30
C ARG A 138 -2.82 6.80 16.13
N LEU A 139 -3.54 6.21 15.19
CA LEU A 139 -3.06 5.93 13.84
C LEU A 139 -3.76 6.87 12.88
N TYR A 140 -3.00 7.40 11.93
CA TYR A 140 -3.54 8.26 10.90
C TYR A 140 -3.09 7.83 9.51
N MET A 141 -4.01 7.98 8.56
CA MET A 141 -3.78 7.80 7.14
C MET A 141 -4.31 9.03 6.42
N LYS A 142 -3.47 9.66 5.61
CA LYS A 142 -3.85 10.83 4.82
C LYS A 142 -3.17 10.84 3.48
N GLY A 143 -3.76 11.55 2.53
CA GLY A 143 -3.22 11.55 1.19
C GLY A 143 -3.96 12.46 0.24
N VAL A 144 -3.51 12.41 -1.00
CA VAL A 144 -4.08 13.11 -2.15
C VAL A 144 -4.29 12.10 -3.27
N VAL A 145 -5.42 12.18 -3.96
CA VAL A 145 -5.80 11.35 -5.10
C VAL A 145 -6.22 12.27 -6.24
N TRP A 146 -5.66 12.05 -7.43
CA TRP A 146 -5.88 12.86 -8.64
C TRP A 146 -5.69 14.36 -8.44
N THR A 147 -4.78 14.78 -7.56
CA THR A 147 -4.53 16.20 -7.18
C THR A 147 -5.68 16.88 -6.43
N ASP A 148 -6.92 16.50 -6.72
CA ASP A 148 -8.12 17.23 -6.31
C ASP A 148 -8.72 16.71 -5.00
N PHE A 149 -8.54 15.42 -4.70
CA PHE A 149 -9.17 14.80 -3.54
C PHE A 149 -8.16 14.60 -2.42
N LYS A 150 -8.39 15.22 -1.27
CA LYS A 150 -7.62 14.98 -0.05
C LYS A 150 -8.45 14.17 0.93
N TYR A 151 -7.86 13.15 1.51
CA TYR A 151 -8.52 12.38 2.57
C TYR A 151 -7.68 12.38 3.83
N ASN A 152 -8.35 12.28 4.97
CA ASN A 152 -7.73 12.11 6.28
C ASN A 152 -8.60 11.17 7.12
N ILE A 153 -7.96 10.16 7.69
CA ILE A 153 -8.57 9.16 8.56
C ILE A 153 -7.67 9.04 9.78
N GLU A 154 -8.18 9.37 10.96
CA GLU A 154 -7.50 9.25 12.25
C GLU A 154 -8.35 8.39 13.20
N VAL A 155 -7.74 7.31 13.70
CA VAL A 155 -8.36 6.36 14.65
C VAL A 155 -7.56 6.40 15.94
N ASP A 156 -8.24 6.54 17.07
CA ASP A 156 -7.68 6.57 18.42
C ASP A 156 -8.09 5.32 19.20
N PHE A 157 -7.11 4.65 19.80
CA PHE A 157 -7.24 3.41 20.56
C PHE A 157 -7.01 3.61 22.08
N ALA A 158 -6.92 4.87 22.53
CA ALA A 158 -6.83 5.23 23.94
C ALA A 158 -8.13 4.91 24.72
N ASP A 159 -8.06 5.01 26.05
CA ASP A 159 -9.21 4.94 26.97
C ASP A 159 -10.05 3.65 26.87
N ASN A 160 -9.40 2.51 26.62
CA ASN A 160 -10.05 1.19 26.47
C ASN A 160 -11.12 1.13 25.37
N GLY A 161 -11.07 2.05 24.41
CA GLY A 161 -12.05 2.14 23.32
C GLY A 161 -11.40 2.40 21.98
N VAL A 162 -12.21 2.31 20.91
CA VAL A 162 -11.81 2.73 19.57
C VAL A 162 -12.71 3.89 19.16
N SER A 163 -12.10 5.04 18.87
CA SER A 163 -12.83 6.21 18.40
C SER A 163 -12.24 6.74 17.10
N MET A 164 -13.10 7.04 16.13
CA MET A 164 -12.71 7.74 14.91
C MET A 164 -12.72 9.24 15.20
N LYS A 165 -11.57 9.91 15.09
CA LYS A 165 -11.44 11.34 15.42
C LYS A 165 -11.71 12.21 14.20
N ASP A 166 -10.84 12.13 13.20
CA ASP A 166 -10.95 12.90 11.95
C ASP A 166 -11.13 11.93 10.79
N VAL A 167 -12.29 11.92 10.16
CA VAL A 167 -12.60 11.08 8.99
C VAL A 167 -13.32 11.95 7.97
N PHE A 168 -12.55 12.55 7.06
CA PHE A 168 -13.10 13.46 6.07
C PHE A 168 -12.43 13.33 4.71
N LEU A 169 -13.20 13.73 3.69
CA LEU A 169 -12.78 13.87 2.32
C LEU A 169 -12.99 15.33 1.90
N THR A 170 -11.96 15.91 1.30
CA THR A 170 -11.96 17.28 0.81
C THR A 170 -11.73 17.28 -0.69
N TYR A 171 -12.61 17.93 -1.44
CA TYR A 171 -12.45 18.19 -2.85
C TYR A 171 -11.92 19.62 -3.08
N LYS A 172 -10.87 19.75 -3.89
CA LYS A 172 -10.16 21.00 -4.21
C LYS A 172 -9.89 21.18 -5.71
N GLY A 173 -10.65 20.50 -6.59
CA GLY A 173 -10.42 20.59 -8.04
C GLY A 173 -10.79 21.94 -8.67
N LEU A 174 -11.41 22.84 -7.91
CA LEU A 174 -11.71 24.21 -8.31
C LEU A 174 -10.93 25.16 -7.39
N ASP A 175 -10.11 26.05 -7.96
CA ASP A 175 -9.27 26.97 -7.17
C ASP A 175 -10.06 27.87 -6.21
N TRP A 176 -11.33 28.13 -6.52
CA TRP A 176 -12.23 28.99 -5.74
C TRP A 176 -13.14 28.23 -4.78
N LEU A 177 -13.13 26.89 -4.78
CA LEU A 177 -14.05 26.08 -3.98
C LEU A 177 -13.35 24.88 -3.34
N GLU A 178 -13.43 24.83 -2.02
CA GLU A 178 -13.01 23.69 -1.20
C GLU A 178 -14.23 23.14 -0.46
N VAL A 179 -14.57 21.88 -0.75
CA VAL A 179 -15.70 21.21 -0.10
C VAL A 179 -15.17 20.05 0.72
N THR A 180 -15.37 20.11 2.04
CA THR A 180 -15.03 19.01 2.95
C THR A 180 -16.29 18.35 3.47
N VAL A 181 -16.35 17.02 3.40
CA VAL A 181 -17.45 16.20 3.91
C VAL A 181 -16.89 15.13 4.83
N GLY A 182 -17.53 14.93 5.97
CA GLY A 182 -17.19 13.88 6.93
C GLY A 182 -17.15 14.40 8.37
N ASN A 183 -16.51 13.61 9.23
CA ASN A 183 -16.24 13.98 10.61
C ASN A 183 -14.92 14.75 10.69
N GLN A 184 -15.00 16.01 11.11
CA GLN A 184 -13.86 16.90 11.28
C GLN A 184 -14.06 17.77 12.52
N LYS A 185 -12.97 18.27 13.08
CA LYS A 185 -13.01 19.31 14.10
C LYS A 185 -13.68 20.57 13.57
N GLN A 186 -14.58 21.14 14.38
CA GLN A 186 -15.23 22.42 14.07
C GLN A 186 -14.21 23.57 14.24
N PRO A 187 -14.05 24.48 13.26
CA PRO A 187 -13.11 25.59 13.32
C PRO A 187 -13.61 26.76 14.18
N ILE A 188 -13.87 26.49 15.47
CA ILE A 188 -14.41 27.47 16.42
C ILE A 188 -13.29 28.13 17.23
N SER A 189 -12.17 27.42 17.45
CA SER A 189 -11.03 27.88 18.24
C SER A 189 -9.71 27.51 17.55
N MET A 190 -8.74 28.44 17.57
CA MET A 190 -7.38 28.18 17.09
C MET A 190 -6.69 27.11 17.92
N GLU A 191 -6.88 27.12 19.24
CA GLU A 191 -6.33 26.10 20.11
C GLU A 191 -6.91 24.74 19.72
N LEU A 192 -8.22 24.62 19.53
CA LEU A 192 -8.85 23.36 19.11
C LEU A 192 -8.29 22.81 17.78
N GLN A 193 -8.00 23.71 16.83
CA GLN A 193 -7.42 23.36 15.52
C GLN A 193 -5.92 23.10 15.56
N GLU A 194 -5.22 23.55 16.59
CA GLU A 194 -3.82 23.23 16.79
C GLU A 194 -3.62 21.73 16.94
N SER A 195 -2.52 21.23 16.37
CA SER A 195 -2.12 19.84 16.54
C SER A 195 -1.88 19.57 18.03
N SER A 196 -2.46 18.50 18.56
CA SER A 196 -2.21 18.12 19.96
C SER A 196 -0.77 17.62 20.22
N ASN A 197 0.10 17.60 19.21
CA ASN A 197 1.55 17.42 19.39
C ASN A 197 2.28 18.74 19.66
N ASP A 198 1.67 19.87 19.29
CA ASP A 198 2.31 21.19 19.33
C ASP A 198 1.73 22.06 20.47
N ILE A 199 0.74 21.56 21.22
CA ILE A 199 0.22 22.25 22.40
C ILE A 199 1.31 22.37 23.48
N MET A 200 1.41 23.56 24.07
CA MET A 200 2.42 23.89 25.08
C MET A 200 2.17 23.24 26.44
N PHE A 201 0.89 22.95 26.74
CA PHE A 201 0.45 22.36 28.00
C PHE A 201 -0.03 20.91 27.77
N THR A 202 0.04 20.08 28.82
CA THR A 202 -0.44 18.67 28.79
C THR A 202 -1.92 18.58 28.40
N GLU A 203 -2.68 19.62 28.76
CA GLU A 203 -4.11 19.74 28.52
C GLU A 203 -4.42 21.01 27.75
N ARG A 204 -5.54 21.00 27.02
CA ARG A 204 -6.08 22.23 26.43
C ARG A 204 -6.74 23.08 27.51
N SER A 205 -6.86 24.38 27.26
CA SER A 205 -7.66 25.29 28.09
C SER A 205 -9.07 24.76 28.32
N THR A 206 -9.57 24.92 29.55
CA THR A 206 -10.96 24.59 29.94
C THR A 206 -12.00 25.29 29.07
N VAL A 207 -11.65 26.43 28.47
CA VAL A 207 -12.53 27.14 27.54
C VAL A 207 -12.89 26.28 26.32
N ASN A 208 -12.01 25.38 25.87
CA ASN A 208 -12.34 24.46 24.78
C ASN A 208 -13.32 23.34 25.18
N ALA A 209 -13.58 23.13 26.48
CA ALA A 209 -14.60 22.17 26.91
C ALA A 209 -16.03 22.71 26.73
N LEU A 210 -16.18 24.02 26.47
CA LEU A 210 -17.46 24.73 26.39
C LEU A 210 -17.93 24.99 24.94
N THR A 211 -17.12 24.66 23.94
CA THR A 211 -17.35 24.92 22.51
C THR A 211 -17.27 23.64 21.70
#